data_AF-A0A139IJF2-F1
#
_entry.id   AF-A0A139IJF2-F1
#
_cell.length_a   1.000
_cell.length_b   1.000
_cell.length_c   1.000
_cell.angle_alpha   90.00
_cell.angle_beta   90.00
_cell.angle_gamma   90.00
#
_symmetry.space_group_name_H-M   'P 1'
#
loop_
_entity.id
_entity.type
_entity.pdbx_description
1 polymer ?
#
loop_
_entity_poly.entity_id
_entity_poly.type
_entity_poly.pdbx_seq_one_letter_code
_entity_poly.pdbx_strand_id
1 'polypeptide(L)'
;MADGLNTARAMRVAEIMQDFKNIQMRISSIRANPSAEEYNEDGFVILRQCVSAAQQLLARPFQSEGSNNGDEEQAKAQLKRIILDASVRRFMAQKIYLRAAAALRWASNRNAILQGAPPSPGHAPALQQIRNTLRTELATITDARVEAGLRQADTNAGKYIQEDPSLAMIQRMAGRDR
;
A
#
# COMPACT_ATOMS: atom_id res chain seq x y z
N MET A 1 18.38 -25.74 16.33
CA MET A 1 19.28 -24.87 17.12
C MET A 1 19.06 -23.48 16.59
N ALA A 2 18.71 -22.54 17.47
CA ALA A 2 18.48 -21.17 17.03
C ALA A 2 19.78 -20.57 16.47
N ASP A 3 19.65 -19.92 15.33
CA ASP A 3 20.75 -19.41 14.51
C ASP A 3 21.29 -18.05 15.01
N GLY A 4 20.89 -17.60 16.19
CA GLY A 4 21.27 -16.30 16.75
C GLY A 4 20.65 -15.08 16.05
N LEU A 5 19.79 -15.27 15.03
CA LEU A 5 19.25 -14.16 14.22
C LEU A 5 17.92 -13.60 14.74
N ASN A 6 17.41 -14.06 15.88
CA ASN A 6 16.11 -13.62 16.41
C ASN A 6 16.08 -12.11 16.69
N THR A 7 17.18 -11.51 17.14
CA THR A 7 17.28 -10.04 17.31
C THR A 7 17.14 -9.31 15.97
N ALA A 8 17.80 -9.79 14.92
CA ALA A 8 17.69 -9.22 13.58
C ALA A 8 16.26 -9.34 13.02
N ARG A 9 15.61 -10.50 13.24
CA ARG A 9 14.21 -10.70 12.86
C ARG A 9 13.25 -9.79 13.61
N ALA A 10 13.44 -9.62 14.92
CA ALA A 10 12.62 -8.72 15.74
C ALA A 10 12.78 -7.26 15.27
N MET A 11 14.00 -6.84 14.97
CA MET A 11 14.27 -5.53 14.37
C MET A 11 13.57 -5.38 13.02
N ARG A 12 13.64 -6.41 12.17
CA ARG A 12 12.97 -6.40 10.86
C ARG A 12 11.45 -6.28 10.98
N VAL A 13 10.83 -6.97 11.95
CA VAL A 13 9.41 -6.79 12.27
C VAL A 13 9.11 -5.33 12.60
N ALA A 14 9.89 -4.70 13.48
CA ALA A 14 9.68 -3.32 13.88
C ALA A 14 9.78 -2.34 12.68
N GLU A 15 10.75 -2.54 11.79
CA GLU A 15 10.92 -1.74 10.58
C GLU A 15 9.71 -1.83 9.63
N ILE A 16 9.25 -3.05 9.35
CA ILE A 16 8.11 -3.28 8.45
C ILE A 16 6.84 -2.66 9.04
N MET A 17 6.63 -2.82 10.35
CA MET A 17 5.49 -2.27 11.07
C MET A 17 5.51 -0.74 11.11
N GLN A 18 6.69 -0.13 11.29
CA GLN A 18 6.86 1.31 11.23
C GLN A 18 6.54 1.85 9.81
N ASP A 19 7.01 1.17 8.76
CA ASP A 19 6.71 1.55 7.38
C ASP A 19 5.22 1.41 7.07
N PHE A 20 4.58 0.33 7.52
CA PHE A 20 3.13 0.15 7.41
C PHE A 20 2.37 1.30 8.08
N LYS A 21 2.72 1.64 9.33
CA LYS A 21 2.14 2.79 10.04
C LYS A 21 2.32 4.10 9.27
N ASN A 22 3.53 4.36 8.74
CA ASN A 22 3.80 5.56 7.95
C ASN A 22 2.95 5.61 6.67
N ILE A 23 2.75 4.49 5.98
CA ILE A 23 1.85 4.42 4.83
C ILE A 23 0.41 4.72 5.24
N GLN A 24 -0.07 4.14 6.34
CA GLN A 24 -1.43 4.38 6.85
C GLN A 24 -1.65 5.85 7.22
N MET A 25 -0.67 6.49 7.86
CA MET A 25 -0.72 7.93 8.13
C MET A 25 -0.84 8.75 6.84
N ARG A 26 -0.06 8.42 5.80
CA ARG A 26 -0.18 9.08 4.49
C ARG A 26 -1.55 8.86 3.87
N ILE A 27 -2.11 7.65 3.92
CA ILE A 27 -3.46 7.38 3.43
C ILE A 27 -4.51 8.19 4.20
N SER A 28 -4.41 8.26 5.53
CA SER A 28 -5.35 9.02 6.36
C SER A 28 -5.29 10.53 6.11
N SER A 29 -4.15 11.05 5.65
CA SER A 29 -3.98 12.45 5.28
C SER A 29 -4.62 12.83 3.93
N ILE A 30 -5.04 11.84 3.14
CA ILE A 30 -5.69 12.06 1.84
C ILE A 30 -7.04 12.73 2.07
N ARG A 31 -7.16 13.98 1.60
CA ARG A 31 -8.41 14.72 1.59
C ARG A 31 -8.90 14.86 0.16
N ALA A 32 -10.09 14.34 -0.11
CA ALA A 32 -10.79 14.57 -1.36
C ALA A 32 -12.26 14.79 -1.04
N ASN A 33 -12.74 16.01 -1.31
CA ASN A 33 -14.11 16.43 -1.07
C ASN A 33 -14.78 16.71 -2.43
N PRO A 34 -15.16 15.67 -3.20
CA PRO A 34 -15.88 15.88 -4.45
C PRO A 34 -17.23 16.53 -4.20
N SER A 35 -17.66 17.39 -5.12
CA SER A 35 -19.07 17.82 -5.16
C SER A 35 -19.98 16.64 -5.56
N ALA A 36 -21.30 16.82 -5.43
CA ALA A 36 -22.26 15.81 -5.88
C ALA A 36 -22.13 15.49 -7.38
N GLU A 37 -21.82 16.51 -8.19
CA GLU A 37 -21.65 16.39 -9.64
C GLU A 37 -20.36 15.64 -10.00
N GLU A 38 -19.33 15.75 -9.16
CA GLU A 38 -18.03 15.13 -9.37
C GLU A 38 -17.93 13.71 -8.79
N TYR A 39 -18.94 13.28 -8.04
CA TYR A 39 -18.90 12.03 -7.28
C TYR A 39 -18.55 10.83 -8.15
N ASN A 40 -19.03 10.79 -9.40
CA ASN A 40 -18.83 9.67 -10.33
C ASN A 40 -17.60 9.82 -11.22
N GLU A 41 -16.80 10.87 -11.06
CA GLU A 41 -15.58 11.02 -11.86
C GLU A 41 -14.50 10.03 -11.42
N ASP A 42 -13.74 9.53 -12.40
CA ASP A 42 -12.86 8.37 -12.26
C ASP A 42 -11.92 8.45 -11.05
N GLY A 43 -11.22 9.58 -10.87
CA GLY A 43 -10.27 9.74 -9.77
C GLY A 43 -10.96 9.73 -8.41
N PHE A 44 -12.16 10.33 -8.28
CA PHE A 44 -12.90 10.31 -7.01
C PHE A 44 -13.46 8.93 -6.68
N VAL A 45 -13.90 8.17 -7.69
CA VAL A 45 -14.27 6.76 -7.51
C VAL A 45 -13.09 5.95 -6.99
N ILE A 46 -11.90 6.10 -7.59
CA ILE A 46 -10.69 5.39 -7.16
C ILE A 46 -10.27 5.78 -5.75
N LEU A 47 -10.36 7.07 -5.37
CA LEU A 47 -10.03 7.52 -4.02
C LEU A 47 -10.91 6.86 -2.98
N ARG A 48 -12.23 6.79 -3.22
CA ARG A 48 -13.16 6.10 -2.30
C ARG A 48 -12.86 4.62 -2.18
N GLN A 49 -12.56 3.95 -3.31
CA GLN A 49 -12.11 2.55 -3.29
C GLN A 49 -10.84 2.36 -2.46
N CYS A 50 -9.88 3.29 -2.57
CA CYS A 50 -8.64 3.23 -1.80
C CYS A 50 -8.87 3.44 -0.30
N VAL A 51 -9.74 4.37 0.09
CA VAL A 51 -10.12 4.58 1.50
C VAL A 51 -10.79 3.33 2.07
N SER A 52 -11.76 2.76 1.35
CA SER A 52 -12.44 1.53 1.76
C SER A 52 -11.45 0.36 1.89
N ALA A 53 -10.56 0.17 0.92
CA ALA A 53 -9.54 -0.87 0.96
C ALA A 53 -8.55 -0.68 2.12
N ALA A 54 -8.19 0.56 2.45
CA ALA A 54 -7.31 0.85 3.58
C ALA A 54 -7.97 0.53 4.92
N GLN A 55 -9.27 0.87 5.08
CA GLN A 55 -10.06 0.52 6.26
C GLN A 55 -10.18 -0.99 6.43
N GLN A 56 -10.46 -1.73 5.35
CA GLN A 56 -10.51 -3.20 5.36
C GLN A 56 -9.16 -3.80 5.77
N LEU A 57 -8.05 -3.25 5.25
CA LEU A 57 -6.71 -3.70 5.60
C LEU A 57 -6.37 -3.46 7.08
N LEU A 58 -6.84 -2.37 7.67
CA LEU A 58 -6.69 -2.08 9.10
C LEU A 58 -7.53 -3.01 9.98
N ALA A 59 -8.75 -3.35 9.53
CA ALA A 59 -9.66 -4.23 10.27
C ALA A 59 -9.20 -5.71 10.27
N ARG A 60 -8.26 -6.09 9.41
CA ARG A 60 -7.78 -7.46 9.28
C ARG A 60 -6.99 -7.90 10.54
N PRO A 61 -7.37 -9.00 11.21
CA PRO A 61 -6.66 -9.49 12.40
C PRO A 61 -5.26 -9.99 12.04
N PHE A 62 -4.31 -9.89 12.97
CA PHE A 62 -3.02 -10.56 12.85
C PHE A 62 -3.21 -12.07 13.02
N GLN A 63 -2.53 -12.86 12.19
CA GLN A 63 -2.49 -14.31 12.38
C GLN A 63 -1.64 -14.60 13.62
N SER A 64 -2.29 -14.72 14.78
CA SER A 64 -1.64 -15.11 16.04
C SER A 64 -2.04 -16.54 16.38
N GLU A 65 -1.07 -17.43 16.53
CA GLU A 65 -1.27 -18.70 17.25
C GLU A 65 -0.34 -18.73 18.45
N GLY A 66 -0.85 -19.30 19.54
CA GLY A 66 -0.34 -19.12 20.89
C GLY A 66 0.85 -19.98 21.32
N SER A 67 1.24 -19.69 22.56
CA SER A 67 2.28 -20.21 23.46
C SER A 67 3.73 -19.99 23.07
N ASN A 68 4.29 -18.94 23.67
CA ASN A 68 5.72 -18.70 23.77
C ASN A 68 6.26 -19.55 24.94
N ASN A 69 6.62 -20.82 24.71
CA ASN A 69 7.18 -21.69 25.76
C ASN A 69 8.67 -21.40 26.04
N GLY A 70 9.21 -20.27 25.56
CA GLY A 70 10.60 -19.88 25.75
C GLY A 70 11.60 -20.63 24.87
N ASP A 71 11.14 -21.47 23.94
CA ASP A 71 11.99 -22.16 22.96
C ASP A 71 12.40 -21.18 21.85
N GLU A 72 13.71 -20.98 21.69
CA GLU A 72 14.28 -20.07 20.68
C GLU A 72 13.92 -20.47 19.24
N GLU A 73 13.69 -21.76 18.96
CA GLU A 73 13.26 -22.24 17.64
C GLU A 73 11.78 -21.89 17.39
N GLN A 74 10.94 -21.95 18.42
CA GLN A 74 9.55 -21.47 18.36
C GLN A 74 9.51 -19.95 18.14
N ALA A 75 10.35 -19.20 18.86
CA ALA A 75 10.48 -17.75 18.68
C ALA A 75 10.92 -17.40 17.24
N LYS A 76 11.88 -18.13 16.68
CA LYS A 76 12.29 -17.99 15.28
C LYS A 76 11.12 -18.23 14.32
N ALA A 77 10.38 -19.33 14.48
CA ALA A 77 9.25 -19.65 13.63
C ALA A 77 8.14 -18.58 13.72
N GLN A 78 7.87 -18.08 14.93
CA GLN A 78 6.92 -17.01 15.17
C GLN A 78 7.35 -15.71 14.48
N LEU A 79 8.61 -15.28 14.64
CA LEU A 79 9.13 -14.06 14.03
C LEU A 79 9.06 -14.12 12.49
N LYS A 80 9.39 -15.25 11.87
CA LYS A 80 9.26 -15.42 10.41
C LYS A 80 7.81 -15.28 9.93
N ARG A 81 6.84 -15.81 10.69
CA ARG A 81 5.41 -15.65 10.38
C ARG A 81 4.97 -14.19 10.51
N ILE A 82 5.43 -13.49 11.55
CA ILE A 82 5.13 -12.07 11.73
C ILE A 82 5.73 -11.24 10.60
N ILE A 83 6.98 -11.51 10.18
CA ILE A 83 7.60 -10.85 9.02
C ILE A 83 6.75 -11.05 7.77
N LEU A 84 6.25 -12.27 7.52
CA LEU A 84 5.38 -12.54 6.39
C LEU A 84 4.07 -11.72 6.45
N ASP A 85 3.33 -11.76 7.56
CA ASP A 85 2.06 -11.02 7.71
C ASP A 85 2.28 -9.50 7.60
N ALA A 86 3.31 -8.98 8.27
CA ALA A 86 3.67 -7.56 8.22
C ALA A 86 4.06 -7.12 6.80
N SER A 87 4.83 -7.94 6.07
CA SER A 87 5.21 -7.66 4.68
C SER A 87 4.01 -7.65 3.75
N VAL A 88 3.05 -8.57 3.92
CA VAL A 88 1.79 -8.57 3.16
C VAL A 88 1.01 -7.29 3.40
N ARG A 89 0.87 -6.85 4.65
CA ARG A 89 0.17 -5.61 5.00
C ARG A 89 0.84 -4.38 4.43
N ARG A 90 2.17 -4.27 4.59
CA ARG A 90 2.96 -3.16 4.02
C ARG A 90 2.83 -3.09 2.51
N PHE A 91 2.90 -4.24 1.83
CA PHE A 91 2.72 -4.34 0.38
C PHE A 91 1.33 -3.86 -0.06
N MET A 92 0.27 -4.37 0.56
CA MET A 92 -1.11 -3.97 0.24
C MET A 92 -1.33 -2.49 0.50
N ALA A 93 -0.87 -1.97 1.64
CA ALA A 93 -0.96 -0.56 1.97
C ALA A 93 -0.22 0.32 0.96
N GLN A 94 0.99 -0.07 0.57
CA GLN A 94 1.77 0.68 -0.42
C GLN A 94 1.06 0.73 -1.77
N LYS A 95 0.47 -0.39 -2.22
CA LYS A 95 -0.30 -0.44 -3.46
C LYS A 95 -1.54 0.46 -3.41
N ILE A 96 -2.27 0.44 -2.29
CA ILE A 96 -3.41 1.33 -2.06
C ILE A 96 -2.96 2.80 -2.11
N TYR A 97 -1.89 3.13 -1.40
CA TYR A 97 -1.33 4.48 -1.37
C TYR A 97 -0.93 5.00 -2.75
N LEU A 98 -0.25 4.18 -3.55
CA LEU A 98 0.16 4.58 -4.91
C LEU A 98 -1.05 4.87 -5.81
N ARG A 99 -2.10 4.05 -5.72
CA ARG A 99 -3.36 4.29 -6.47
C ARG A 99 -4.05 5.57 -6.00
N ALA A 100 -4.10 5.80 -4.69
CA ALA A 100 -4.69 7.01 -4.13
C ALA A 100 -3.90 8.26 -4.51
N ALA A 101 -2.56 8.18 -4.53
CA ALA A 101 -1.69 9.27 -4.96
C ALA A 101 -1.88 9.63 -6.45
N ALA A 102 -2.06 8.63 -7.33
CA ALA A 102 -2.37 8.85 -8.74
C ALA A 102 -3.73 9.57 -8.91
N ALA A 103 -4.74 9.12 -8.16
CA ALA A 103 -6.06 9.73 -8.20
C ALA A 103 -6.09 11.15 -7.60
N LEU A 104 -5.29 11.43 -6.57
CA LEU A 104 -5.09 12.79 -6.05
C LEU A 104 -4.45 13.72 -7.11
N ARG A 105 -3.40 13.26 -7.79
CA ARG A 105 -2.78 14.02 -8.90
C ARG A 105 -3.80 14.33 -9.99
N TRP A 106 -4.62 13.35 -10.36
CA TRP A 106 -5.72 13.57 -11.31
C TRP A 106 -6.69 14.64 -10.82
N ALA A 107 -7.11 14.60 -9.54
CA ALA A 107 -8.04 15.58 -8.98
C ALA A 107 -7.43 16.99 -8.96
N SER A 108 -6.16 17.12 -8.57
CA SER A 108 -5.44 18.40 -8.64
C SER A 108 -5.35 18.95 -10.06
N ASN A 109 -5.05 18.11 -11.05
CA ASN A 109 -5.00 18.52 -12.46
C ASN A 109 -6.37 18.93 -12.98
N ARG A 110 -7.43 18.21 -12.61
CA ARG A 110 -8.81 18.57 -12.96
C ARG A 110 -9.18 19.94 -12.41
N ASN A 111 -8.87 20.20 -11.14
CA ASN A 111 -9.11 21.50 -10.52
C ASN A 111 -8.33 22.62 -11.22
N ALA A 112 -7.09 22.37 -11.65
CA ALA A 112 -6.29 23.34 -12.39
C ALA A 112 -6.84 23.63 -13.80
N ILE A 113 -7.46 22.64 -14.46
CA ILE A 113 -8.10 22.82 -15.78
C ILE A 113 -9.39 23.62 -15.64
N LEU A 114 -10.22 23.28 -14.65
CA LEU A 114 -11.54 23.87 -14.48
C LEU A 114 -11.49 25.24 -13.80
N GLN A 115 -10.52 25.48 -12.91
CA GLN A 115 -10.35 26.74 -12.18
C GLN A 115 -11.64 27.20 -11.46
N GLY A 116 -12.47 26.25 -11.03
CA GLY A 116 -13.77 26.51 -10.39
C GLY A 116 -14.95 26.70 -11.36
N ALA A 117 -14.72 26.74 -12.67
CA ALA A 117 -15.78 26.75 -13.66
C ALA A 117 -16.36 25.34 -13.90
N PRO A 118 -17.64 25.21 -14.30
CA PRO A 118 -18.19 23.93 -14.70
C PRO A 118 -17.48 23.37 -15.95
N PRO A 119 -17.41 22.03 -16.11
CA PRO A 119 -16.91 21.41 -17.32
C PRO A 119 -17.64 21.93 -18.57
N SER A 120 -16.88 22.25 -19.62
CA SER A 120 -17.40 22.80 -20.89
C SER A 120 -16.72 22.10 -22.07
N PRO A 121 -17.26 22.20 -23.30
CA PRO A 121 -16.62 21.62 -24.48
C PRO A 121 -15.18 22.08 -24.69
N GLY A 122 -14.83 23.31 -24.28
CA GLY A 122 -13.47 23.83 -24.34
C GLY A 122 -12.49 23.10 -23.40
N HIS A 123 -12.99 22.58 -22.26
CA HIS A 123 -12.18 21.80 -21.31
C HIS A 123 -12.01 20.33 -21.74
N ALA A 124 -12.86 19.83 -22.64
CA ALA A 124 -12.97 18.39 -22.93
C ALA A 124 -11.64 17.74 -23.36
N PRO A 125 -10.81 18.33 -24.24
CA PRO A 125 -9.53 17.73 -24.61
C PRO A 125 -8.57 17.57 -23.43
N ALA A 126 -8.46 18.60 -22.58
CA ALA A 126 -7.58 18.58 -21.41
C ALA A 126 -8.06 17.59 -20.34
N LEU A 127 -9.38 17.55 -20.09
CA LEU A 127 -9.99 16.57 -19.18
C LEU A 127 -9.78 15.12 -19.66
N GLN A 128 -9.89 14.89 -20.97
CA GLN A 128 -9.62 13.57 -21.54
C GLN A 128 -8.14 13.20 -21.42
N GLN A 129 -7.22 14.15 -21.61
CA GLN A 129 -5.80 13.92 -21.43
C GLN A 129 -5.45 13.46 -20.01
N ILE A 130 -5.96 14.14 -18.98
CA ILE A 130 -5.67 13.74 -17.58
C ILE A 130 -6.29 12.38 -17.25
N ARG A 131 -7.44 12.02 -17.85
CA ARG A 131 -8.03 10.69 -17.71
C ARG A 131 -7.12 9.61 -18.31
N ASN A 132 -6.57 9.85 -19.50
CA ASN A 132 -5.61 8.94 -20.13
C ASN A 132 -4.32 8.81 -19.31
N THR A 133 -3.81 9.91 -18.75
CA THR A 133 -2.66 9.91 -17.84
C THR A 133 -2.94 9.08 -16.59
N LEU A 134 -4.10 9.27 -15.94
CA LEU A 134 -4.50 8.48 -14.77
C LEU A 134 -4.54 6.97 -15.11
N ARG A 135 -5.17 6.60 -16.23
CA ARG A 135 -5.24 5.20 -16.67
C ARG A 135 -3.86 4.61 -16.89
N THR A 136 -2.98 5.34 -17.56
CA THR A 136 -1.60 4.92 -17.82
C THR A 136 -0.84 4.74 -16.51
N GLU A 137 -0.94 5.70 -15.61
CA GLU A 137 -0.29 5.66 -14.30
C GLU A 137 -0.76 4.45 -13.48
N LEU A 138 -2.07 4.22 -13.39
CA LEU A 138 -2.63 3.06 -12.68
C LEU A 138 -2.16 1.73 -13.28
N ALA A 139 -2.03 1.65 -14.60
CA ALA A 139 -1.51 0.46 -15.27
C ALA A 139 -0.05 0.16 -14.91
N THR A 140 0.74 1.17 -14.55
CA THR A 140 2.12 0.97 -14.08
C THR A 140 2.22 0.44 -12.65
N ILE A 141 1.15 0.54 -11.84
CA ILE A 141 1.11 0.08 -10.45
C ILE A 141 0.87 -1.43 -10.41
N THR A 142 1.87 -2.19 -10.85
CA THR A 142 1.89 -3.65 -10.83
C THR A 142 2.45 -4.17 -9.51
N ASP A 143 2.10 -5.40 -9.14
CA ASP A 143 2.62 -6.05 -7.93
C ASP A 143 4.16 -6.12 -7.93
N ALA A 144 4.76 -6.45 -9.08
CA ALA A 144 6.20 -6.49 -9.26
C ALA A 144 6.84 -5.11 -9.03
N ARG A 145 6.24 -4.02 -9.54
CA ARG A 145 6.78 -2.68 -9.35
C ARG A 145 6.67 -2.22 -7.89
N VAL A 146 5.58 -2.57 -7.21
CA VAL A 146 5.38 -2.23 -5.79
C VAL A 146 6.39 -2.96 -4.92
N GLU A 147 6.57 -4.27 -5.12
CA GLU A 147 7.52 -5.06 -4.35
C GLU A 147 8.96 -4.62 -4.60
N ALA A 148 9.35 -4.45 -5.88
CA ALA A 148 10.68 -3.96 -6.23
C ALA A 148 10.97 -2.58 -5.61
N GLY A 149 9.99 -1.68 -5.59
CA GLY A 149 10.13 -0.37 -4.95
C GLY A 149 10.35 -0.45 -3.43
N LEU A 150 9.61 -1.31 -2.74
CA LEU A 150 9.78 -1.54 -1.29
C LEU A 150 11.14 -2.19 -1.00
N ARG A 151 11.51 -3.21 -1.77
CA ARG A 151 12.78 -3.94 -1.62
C ARG A 151 13.99 -3.05 -1.89
N GLN A 152 13.92 -2.21 -2.93
CA GLN A 152 14.96 -1.23 -3.22
C GLN A 152 15.11 -0.22 -2.09
N ALA A 153 14.01 0.29 -1.54
CA ALA A 153 14.05 1.23 -0.42
C ALA A 153 14.71 0.61 0.83
N ASP A 154 14.40 -0.65 1.13
CA ASP A 154 15.01 -1.36 2.27
C ASP A 154 16.49 -1.67 2.05
N THR A 155 16.86 -2.04 0.81
CA THR A 155 18.26 -2.26 0.41
C THR A 155 19.08 -0.97 0.56
N ASN A 156 18.54 0.15 0.06
CA ASN A 156 19.18 1.46 0.18
C ASN A 156 19.34 1.91 1.65
N ALA A 157 18.42 1.48 2.52
CA ALA A 157 18.47 1.76 3.95
C ALA A 157 19.33 0.76 4.74
N GLY A 158 19.95 -0.23 4.10
CA GLY A 158 20.82 -1.22 4.75
C GLY A 158 20.09 -2.17 5.70
N LYS A 159 18.79 -2.41 5.50
CA LYS A 159 17.97 -3.24 6.39
C LYS A 159 18.27 -4.74 6.22
N TYR A 160 18.00 -5.53 7.26
CA TYR A 160 18.07 -7.00 7.21
C TYR A 160 16.89 -7.56 6.40
N ILE A 161 17.14 -7.97 5.15
CA ILE A 161 16.08 -8.43 4.21
C ILE A 161 16.24 -9.88 3.75
N GLN A 162 17.26 -10.61 4.23
CA GLN A 162 17.55 -11.98 3.75
C GLN A 162 16.36 -12.94 3.91
N GLU A 163 15.50 -12.70 4.91
CA GLU A 163 14.35 -13.56 5.22
C GLU A 163 13.01 -12.93 4.86
N ASP A 164 13.02 -11.81 4.12
CA ASP A 164 11.79 -11.23 3.61
C ASP A 164 11.11 -12.18 2.62
N PRO A 165 9.78 -12.28 2.64
CA PRO A 165 9.04 -13.15 1.75
C PRO A 165 9.19 -12.72 0.29
N SER A 166 9.16 -13.69 -0.62
CA SER A 166 9.11 -13.41 -2.06
C SER A 166 7.75 -12.82 -2.46
N LEU A 167 7.72 -12.13 -3.60
CA LEU A 167 6.47 -11.62 -4.16
C LEU A 167 5.41 -12.71 -4.33
N ALA A 168 5.80 -13.90 -4.78
CA ALA A 168 4.88 -15.03 -4.95
C ALA A 168 4.24 -15.45 -3.61
N MET A 169 5.01 -15.45 -2.51
CA MET A 169 4.48 -15.74 -1.18
C MET A 169 3.54 -14.64 -0.70
N ILE A 170 3.90 -13.37 -0.92
CA ILE A 170 3.05 -12.21 -0.59
C ILE A 170 1.71 -12.30 -1.34
N GLN A 171 1.74 -12.56 -2.65
CA GLN A 171 0.53 -12.68 -3.48
C GLN A 171 -0.35 -13.85 -3.04
N ARG A 172 0.26 -15.01 -2.74
CA ARG A 172 -0.48 -16.17 -2.24
C ARG A 172 -1.21 -15.85 -0.94
N MET A 173 -0.56 -15.16 0.00
CA MET A 173 -1.16 -14.79 1.28
C MET A 173 -2.20 -13.68 1.12
N ALA A 174 -1.94 -12.67 0.29
CA ALA A 174 -2.89 -11.58 0.02
C ALA A 174 -4.16 -12.05 -0.71
N GLY A 175 -4.06 -13.10 -1.53
CA GLY A 175 -5.18 -13.68 -2.27
C GLY A 175 -6.01 -14.70 -1.49
N ARG A 176 -5.50 -15.22 -0.37
CA ARG A 176 -6.17 -16.25 0.45
C ARG A 176 -7.36 -15.72 1.25
N ASP A 177 -7.48 -14.40 1.34
CA ASP A 177 -8.48 -13.70 2.16
C ASP A 177 -9.46 -12.88 1.29
N ARG A 178 -9.65 -13.27 0.03
CA ARG A 178 -10.70 -12.74 -0.86
C ARG A 178 -11.87 -13.69 -0.98
#